data_AF-A0A261DAX7-F1
#
_entry.id   AF-A0A261DAX7-F1
#
_cell.length_a   1.000
_cell.length_b   1.000
_cell.length_c   1.000
_cell.angle_alpha   90.00
_cell.angle_beta   90.00
_cell.angle_gamma   90.00
#
_symmetry.space_group_name_H-M   'P 1'
#
loop_
_entity.id
_entity.type
_entity.pdbx_description
1 polymer ?
#
loop_
_entity_poly.entity_id
_entity_poly.type
_entity_poly.pdbx_seq_one_letter_code
_entity_poly.pdbx_strand_id
1 'polypeptide(L)'
;MVNLQTKLNSLMIQKNINAVEIEKKTGISRNTVYSILYGSSKNPSASNLQLIAKALDVNLEALIVDSEINLEVLTVEQMKIFSKATSITINMLIEKNLNFSFTNLTALIKEIYEYALKKQSVDSTFVDWMIEKYHKP
;
A
#
# COMPACT_ATOMS: atom_id res chain seq x y z
N MET A 1 13.11 -5.98 -0.83
CA MET A 1 12.60 -5.40 -2.09
C MET A 1 11.44 -6.29 -2.52
N VAL A 2 10.21 -5.78 -2.47
CA VAL A 2 9.04 -6.55 -2.92
C VAL A 2 9.11 -6.62 -4.44
N ASN A 3 9.01 -7.81 -5.01
CA ASN A 3 9.06 -8.06 -6.44
C ASN A 3 7.86 -8.95 -6.84
N LEU A 4 7.65 -9.11 -8.14
CA LEU A 4 6.52 -9.89 -8.68
C LEU A 4 6.43 -11.30 -8.07
N GLN A 5 7.57 -11.95 -7.85
CA GLN A 5 7.70 -13.29 -7.27
C GLN A 5 7.12 -13.34 -5.85
N THR A 6 7.54 -12.40 -5.00
CA THR A 6 7.09 -12.33 -3.61
C THR A 6 5.61 -11.94 -3.51
N LYS A 7 5.11 -11.05 -4.38
CA LYS A 7 3.68 -10.72 -4.46
C LYS A 7 2.84 -11.92 -4.88
N LEU A 8 3.22 -12.58 -5.97
CA LEU A 8 2.50 -13.75 -6.47
C LEU A 8 2.44 -14.84 -5.40
N ASN A 9 3.57 -15.14 -4.75
CA ASN A 9 3.60 -16.12 -3.67
C ASN A 9 2.68 -15.74 -2.50
N SER A 10 2.71 -14.47 -2.08
CA SER A 10 1.87 -13.97 -0.99
C SER A 10 0.38 -14.07 -1.31
N LEU A 11 -0.01 -13.69 -2.54
CA LEU A 11 -1.39 -13.78 -3.00
C LEU A 11 -1.88 -15.23 -3.11
N MET A 12 -1.03 -16.14 -3.58
CA MET A 12 -1.32 -17.58 -3.62
C MET A 12 -1.57 -18.14 -2.21
N ILE A 13 -0.75 -17.77 -1.23
CA ILE A 13 -0.94 -18.17 0.17
C ILE A 13 -2.23 -17.57 0.74
N GLN A 14 -2.47 -16.27 0.56
CA GLN A 14 -3.65 -15.57 1.09
C GLN A 14 -4.96 -16.13 0.53
N LYS A 15 -4.98 -16.46 -0.76
CA LYS A 15 -6.16 -17.00 -1.44
C LYS A 15 -6.27 -18.53 -1.29
N ASN A 16 -5.29 -19.17 -0.68
CA ASN A 16 -5.17 -20.63 -0.59
C ASN A 16 -5.29 -21.31 -1.97
N ILE A 17 -4.62 -20.74 -2.98
CA ILE A 17 -4.65 -21.19 -4.38
C ILE A 17 -3.23 -21.58 -4.80
N ASN A 18 -3.08 -22.79 -5.33
CA ASN A 18 -1.80 -23.28 -5.87
C ASN A 18 -1.75 -23.23 -7.42
N ALA A 19 -0.59 -23.55 -8.00
CA ALA A 19 -0.37 -23.52 -9.45
C ALA A 19 -1.29 -24.48 -10.23
N VAL A 20 -1.67 -25.62 -9.63
CA VAL A 20 -2.60 -26.58 -10.24
C VAL A 20 -3.99 -25.96 -10.37
N GLU A 21 -4.43 -25.21 -9.36
CA GLU A 21 -5.73 -24.53 -9.38
C GLU A 21 -5.75 -23.35 -10.35
N ILE A 22 -4.65 -22.60 -10.46
CA ILE A 22 -4.48 -21.54 -11.47
C ILE A 22 -4.60 -22.13 -12.87
N GLU A 23 -3.93 -23.25 -13.14
CA GLU A 23 -4.04 -23.97 -14.41
C GLU A 23 -5.47 -24.38 -14.71
N LYS A 24 -6.18 -25.00 -13.76
CA LYS A 24 -7.58 -25.39 -13.93
C LYS A 24 -8.51 -24.20 -14.21
N LYS A 25 -8.25 -23.04 -13.61
CA LYS A 25 -9.08 -21.82 -13.75
C LYS A 25 -8.80 -21.03 -15.04
N THR A 26 -7.61 -21.15 -15.61
CA THR A 26 -7.13 -20.23 -16.67
C THR A 26 -6.59 -20.90 -17.91
N GLY A 27 -6.24 -22.18 -17.84
CA GLY A 27 -5.51 -22.91 -18.89
C GLY A 27 -4.01 -22.59 -18.95
N ILE A 28 -3.47 -21.73 -18.08
CA ILE A 28 -2.02 -21.49 -18.01
C ILE A 28 -1.32 -22.71 -17.43
N SER A 29 -0.27 -23.18 -18.11
CA SER A 29 0.50 -24.31 -17.62
C SER A 29 1.10 -24.04 -16.24
N ARG A 30 1.12 -25.05 -15.36
CA ARG A 30 1.80 -24.95 -14.05
C ARG A 30 3.26 -24.50 -14.19
N ASN A 31 3.95 -24.96 -15.24
CA ASN A 31 5.33 -24.57 -15.51
C ASN A 31 5.46 -23.06 -15.71
N THR A 32 4.54 -22.45 -16.46
CA THR A 32 4.51 -20.99 -16.63
C THR A 32 4.32 -20.28 -15.29
N VAL A 33 3.40 -20.76 -14.44
CA VAL A 33 3.17 -20.18 -13.09
C VAL A 33 4.43 -20.30 -12.25
N TYR A 34 5.07 -21.48 -12.19
CA TYR A 34 6.31 -21.69 -11.45
C TYR A 34 7.48 -20.87 -12.00
N SER A 35 7.59 -20.70 -13.31
CA SER A 35 8.63 -19.87 -13.91
C SER A 35 8.50 -18.40 -13.49
N ILE A 36 7.28 -17.90 -13.33
CA ILE A 36 7.03 -16.56 -12.79
C ILE A 36 7.33 -16.54 -11.29
N LEU A 37 6.82 -17.51 -10.53
CA LEU A 37 6.98 -17.61 -9.07
C LEU A 37 8.46 -17.65 -8.64
N TYR A 38 9.28 -18.42 -9.33
CA TYR A 38 10.71 -18.57 -9.03
C TYR A 38 11.59 -17.59 -9.80
N GLY A 39 11.01 -16.72 -10.62
CA GLY A 39 11.71 -15.66 -11.33
C GLY A 39 12.58 -16.11 -12.50
N SER A 40 12.43 -17.34 -12.99
CA SER A 40 13.09 -17.78 -14.23
C SER A 40 12.47 -17.12 -15.47
N SER A 41 11.21 -16.67 -15.39
CA SER A 41 10.59 -15.76 -16.36
C SER A 41 10.85 -14.31 -15.97
N LYS A 42 11.83 -13.67 -16.61
CA LYS A 42 12.19 -12.26 -16.36
C LYS A 42 11.11 -11.27 -16.78
N ASN A 43 10.42 -11.56 -17.88
CA ASN A 43 9.37 -10.70 -18.46
C ASN A 43 8.12 -11.56 -18.78
N PRO A 44 7.28 -11.87 -17.79
CA PRO A 44 6.02 -12.56 -18.03
C PRO A 44 5.11 -11.72 -18.93
N SER A 45 4.36 -12.36 -19.84
CA SER A 45 3.44 -11.64 -20.69
C SER A 45 2.29 -11.02 -19.88
N ALA A 46 1.81 -9.85 -20.29
CA ALA A 46 0.66 -9.19 -19.65
C ALA A 46 -0.59 -10.09 -19.63
N SER A 47 -0.79 -10.87 -20.69
CA SER A 47 -1.87 -11.87 -20.77
C SER A 47 -1.76 -12.93 -19.66
N ASN A 48 -0.56 -13.47 -19.42
CA ASN A 48 -0.35 -14.43 -18.35
C ASN A 48 -0.59 -13.81 -16.97
N LEU A 49 -0.15 -12.57 -16.75
CA LEU A 49 -0.36 -11.86 -15.50
C LEU A 49 -1.85 -11.56 -15.25
N GLN A 50 -2.61 -11.16 -16.28
CA GLN A 50 -4.06 -10.94 -16.18
C GLN A 50 -4.82 -12.22 -15.83
N LEU A 51 -4.47 -13.34 -16.47
CA LEU A 51 -5.09 -14.62 -16.19
C LEU A 51 -4.79 -15.09 -14.76
N ILE A 52 -3.56 -14.92 -14.29
CA ILE A 52 -3.19 -15.22 -12.90
C ILE A 52 -3.96 -14.33 -11.92
N ALA A 53 -4.05 -13.02 -12.18
CA ALA A 53 -4.84 -12.09 -11.36
C ALA A 53 -6.31 -12.53 -11.27
N LYS A 54 -6.90 -12.89 -12.42
CA LYS A 54 -8.26 -13.44 -12.50
C LYS A 54 -8.42 -14.73 -11.71
N ALA A 55 -7.44 -15.64 -11.74
CA ALA A 55 -7.48 -16.89 -10.97
C ALA A 55 -7.47 -16.64 -9.45
N LEU A 56 -6.72 -15.62 -9.03
CA LEU A 56 -6.55 -15.21 -7.64
C LEU A 56 -7.65 -14.25 -7.16
N ASP A 57 -8.58 -13.87 -8.04
CA ASP A 57 -9.65 -12.91 -7.75
C ASP A 57 -9.10 -11.60 -7.18
N VAL A 58 -8.14 -11.02 -7.92
CA VAL A 58 -7.51 -9.73 -7.67
C VAL A 58 -7.35 -8.95 -8.97
N ASN A 59 -7.16 -7.64 -8.86
CA ASN A 59 -6.83 -6.83 -10.02
C ASN A 59 -5.34 -7.01 -10.42
N LEU A 60 -5.01 -6.78 -11.69
CA LEU A 60 -3.67 -6.95 -12.23
C LEU A 60 -2.63 -6.08 -11.49
N GLU A 61 -3.04 -4.90 -11.05
CA GLU A 61 -2.24 -3.95 -10.29
C GLU A 61 -1.72 -4.57 -8.98
N ALA A 62 -2.46 -5.50 -8.37
CA ALA A 62 -2.00 -6.20 -7.16
C ALA A 62 -0.74 -7.06 -7.41
N LEU A 63 -0.49 -7.47 -8.66
CA LEU A 63 0.71 -8.20 -9.06
C LEU A 63 1.84 -7.25 -9.51
N ILE A 64 1.49 -6.17 -10.21
CA ILE A 64 2.46 -5.32 -10.93
C ILE A 64 2.88 -4.10 -10.10
N VAL A 65 1.96 -3.45 -9.39
CA VAL A 65 2.26 -2.21 -8.67
C VAL A 65 3.07 -2.55 -7.45
N ASP A 66 4.34 -2.13 -7.43
CA ASP A 66 5.15 -2.07 -6.21
C ASP A 66 4.43 -1.11 -5.28
N SER A 67 3.57 -1.65 -4.43
CA SER A 67 2.62 -0.86 -3.67
C SER A 67 3.37 -0.05 -2.61
N GLU A 68 3.79 1.14 -3.03
CA GLU A 68 3.52 2.35 -2.28
C GLU A 68 2.01 2.38 -1.99
N ILE A 69 1.65 2.03 -0.75
CA ILE A 69 0.40 2.32 -0.03
C ILE A 69 -0.87 2.44 -0.92
N ASN A 70 -1.68 1.38 -0.96
CA ASN A 70 -3.03 1.44 -1.50
C ASN A 70 -3.98 2.16 -0.52
N LEU A 71 -4.62 3.24 -0.95
CA LEU A 71 -5.51 4.12 -0.15
C LEU A 71 -6.99 3.68 -0.13
N GLU A 72 -7.38 2.62 -0.85
CA GLU A 72 -8.81 2.26 -0.98
C GLU A 72 -9.37 1.44 0.20
N VAL A 73 -8.53 0.70 0.91
CA VAL A 73 -8.92 0.00 2.15
C VAL A 73 -7.78 0.08 3.14
N LEU A 74 -8.03 0.72 4.28
CA LEU A 74 -7.05 0.83 5.36
C LEU A 74 -7.06 -0.44 6.21
N THR A 75 -5.89 -1.04 6.39
CA THR A 75 -5.67 -2.06 7.43
C THR A 75 -5.85 -1.44 8.82
N VAL A 76 -6.09 -2.29 9.82
CA VAL A 76 -6.19 -1.85 11.23
C VAL A 76 -4.97 -1.04 11.66
N GLU A 77 -3.77 -1.42 11.22
CA GLU A 77 -2.55 -0.69 11.57
C GLU A 77 -2.48 0.68 10.88
N GLN A 78 -2.85 0.75 9.60
CA GLN A 78 -2.95 2.02 8.88
C GLN A 78 -3.99 2.95 9.51
N MET A 79 -5.13 2.41 10.01
CA MET A 79 -6.13 3.19 10.74
C MET A 79 -5.59 3.72 12.07
N LYS A 80 -4.80 2.93 12.81
CA LYS A 80 -4.14 3.38 14.04
C LYS A 80 -3.14 4.51 13.76
N ILE A 81 -2.33 4.38 12.71
CA ILE A 81 -1.39 5.42 12.29
C ILE A 81 -2.13 6.70 11.92
N PHE A 82 -3.22 6.59 11.15
CA PHE A 82 -4.07 7.73 10.79
C PHE A 82 -4.67 8.42 12.01
N SER A 83 -5.24 7.64 12.94
CA SER A 83 -5.80 8.15 14.20
C SER A 83 -4.74 8.89 15.02
N LYS A 84 -3.55 8.30 15.17
CA LYS A 84 -2.45 8.91 15.92
C LYS A 84 -1.93 10.19 15.26
N ALA A 85 -1.75 10.18 13.93
CA ALA A 85 -1.32 11.35 13.16
C ALA A 85 -2.32 12.51 13.32
N THR A 86 -3.61 12.20 13.21
CA THR A 86 -4.69 13.19 13.39
C THR A 86 -4.68 13.78 14.79
N SER A 87 -4.69 12.94 15.83
CA SER A 87 -4.75 13.41 17.23
C SER A 87 -3.53 14.24 17.61
N ILE A 88 -2.31 13.82 17.24
CA ILE A 88 -1.09 14.57 17.55
C ILE A 88 -1.12 15.94 16.84
N THR A 89 -1.46 15.96 15.54
CA THR A 89 -1.51 17.21 14.76
C THR A 89 -2.52 18.18 15.37
N ILE A 90 -3.75 17.73 15.66
CA ILE A 90 -4.80 18.59 16.23
C ILE A 90 -4.40 19.11 17.61
N ASN A 91 -3.86 18.25 18.49
CA ASN A 91 -3.44 18.67 19.82
C ASN A 91 -2.34 19.74 19.75
N MET A 92 -1.34 19.58 18.88
CA MET A 92 -0.27 20.57 18.70
C MET A 92 -0.80 21.90 18.15
N LEU A 93 -1.77 21.87 17.23
CA LEU A 93 -2.40 23.09 16.73
C LEU A 93 -3.18 23.82 17.82
N ILE A 94 -3.91 23.07 18.67
CA ILE A 94 -4.64 23.63 19.83
C ILE A 94 -3.66 24.24 20.83
N GLU A 95 -2.60 23.51 21.21
CA GLU A 95 -1.57 23.99 22.16
C GLU A 95 -0.87 25.26 21.67
N LYS A 96 -0.62 25.38 20.37
CA LYS A 96 -0.03 26.57 19.74
C LYS A 96 -1.04 27.67 19.42
N ASN A 97 -2.32 27.45 19.69
CA ASN A 97 -3.42 28.38 19.38
C ASN A 97 -3.45 28.82 17.90
N LEU A 98 -3.22 27.87 16.98
CA LEU A 98 -3.16 28.12 15.54
C LEU A 98 -4.49 27.78 14.85
N ASN A 99 -4.92 28.66 13.94
CA ASN A 99 -6.11 28.45 13.12
C ASN A 99 -5.73 27.96 11.73
N PHE A 100 -6.42 26.92 11.26
CA PHE A 100 -6.25 26.34 9.93
C PHE A 100 -7.60 26.29 9.22
N SER A 101 -7.61 26.51 7.90
CA SER A 101 -8.75 26.13 7.09
C SER A 101 -8.90 24.60 7.11
N PHE A 102 -10.13 24.10 6.96
CA PHE A 102 -10.37 22.66 6.89
C PHE A 102 -9.54 22.00 5.76
N THR A 103 -9.42 22.68 4.63
CA THR A 103 -8.59 22.23 3.49
C THR A 103 -7.12 22.10 3.87
N ASN A 104 -6.53 23.09 4.56
CA ASN A 104 -5.13 23.04 4.95
C ASN A 104 -4.88 22.01 6.05
N LEU A 105 -5.81 21.88 7.00
CA LEU A 105 -5.73 20.88 8.07
C LEU A 105 -5.75 19.46 7.50
N THR A 106 -6.68 19.17 6.60
CA THR A 106 -6.79 17.84 5.98
C THR A 106 -5.58 17.51 5.10
N ALA A 107 -5.06 18.48 4.34
CA ALA A 107 -3.84 18.32 3.56
C ALA A 107 -2.61 18.06 4.44
N LEU A 108 -2.44 18.83 5.52
CA LEU A 108 -1.38 18.64 6.50
C LEU A 108 -1.41 17.24 7.13
N ILE A 109 -2.59 16.81 7.63
CA ILE A 109 -2.77 15.48 8.22
C ILE A 109 -2.46 14.38 7.19
N LYS A 110 -2.85 14.57 5.93
CA LYS A 110 -2.55 13.61 4.84
C LYS A 110 -1.04 13.47 4.62
N GLU A 111 -0.30 14.57 4.51
CA GLU A 111 1.17 14.50 4.32
C GLU A 111 1.87 13.83 5.53
N ILE A 112 1.44 14.16 6.76
CA ILE A 112 1.95 13.52 7.98
C ILE A 112 1.65 12.02 7.98
N TYR A 113 0.43 11.65 7.61
CA TYR A 113 0.00 10.25 7.53
C TYR A 113 0.83 9.46 6.52
N GLU A 114 0.99 9.99 5.31
CA GLU A 114 1.80 9.35 4.25
C GLU A 114 3.26 9.15 4.66
N TYR A 115 3.84 10.12 5.36
CA TYR A 115 5.17 9.99 5.95
C TYR A 115 5.19 8.90 7.03
N ALA A 116 4.24 8.92 7.95
CA ALA A 116 4.15 7.98 9.06
C ALA A 116 3.96 6.53 8.60
N LEU A 117 3.24 6.31 7.50
CA LEU A 117 3.10 5.00 6.89
C LEU A 117 4.43 4.43 6.40
N LYS A 118 5.28 5.26 5.77
CA LYS A 118 6.62 4.84 5.31
C LYS A 118 7.54 4.47 6.48
N LYS A 119 7.37 5.14 7.62
CA LYS A 119 8.15 4.93 8.85
C LYS A 119 7.50 3.95 9.83
N GLN A 120 6.28 3.49 9.56
CA GLN A 120 5.42 2.73 10.47
C GLN A 120 5.27 3.35 11.87
N SER A 121 5.40 4.68 11.96
CA SER A 121 5.34 5.43 13.22
C SER A 121 5.10 6.92 12.95
N VAL A 122 4.41 7.59 13.89
CA VAL A 122 4.20 9.04 13.85
C VAL A 122 5.31 9.73 14.63
N ASP A 123 6.06 10.61 13.97
CA ASP A 123 7.15 11.40 14.55
C ASP A 123 6.65 12.82 14.88
N SER A 124 6.57 13.15 16.16
CA SER A 124 6.09 14.45 16.63
C SER A 124 6.98 15.62 16.19
N THR A 125 8.29 15.39 15.99
CA THR A 125 9.22 16.43 15.51
C THR A 125 8.90 16.78 14.06
N PHE A 126 8.60 15.77 13.25
CA PHE A 126 8.16 15.96 11.87
C PHE A 126 6.81 16.66 11.80
N VAL A 127 5.86 16.30 12.67
CA VAL A 127 4.56 16.98 12.77
C VAL A 127 4.75 18.47 13.06
N ASP A 128 5.60 18.82 14.03
CA ASP A 128 5.89 20.21 14.39
C ASP A 128 6.44 21.01 13.21
N TRP A 129 7.44 20.45 12.51
CA TRP A 129 8.04 21.05 11.33
C TRP A 129 7.02 21.27 10.20
N MET A 130 6.11 20.31 10.01
CA MET A 130 5.06 20.41 8.99
C MET A 130 4.02 21.48 9.32
N ILE A 131 3.65 21.63 10.60
CA ILE A 131 2.78 22.72 11.05
C ILE A 131 3.41 24.07 10.72
N GLU A 132 4.70 24.26 11.00
CA GLU A 132 5.41 25.50 10.66
C GLU A 132 5.44 25.76 9.15
N LYS A 133 5.66 24.73 8.34
CA LYS A 133 5.66 24.82 6.88
C LYS A 133 4.31 25.29 6.34
N TYR A 134 3.20 24.74 6.84
CA TYR A 134 1.86 25.09 6.39
C TYR A 134 1.31 26.41 6.96
N HIS A 135 1.89 26.89 8.07
CA HIS A 135 1.51 28.16 8.69
C HIS A 135 2.28 29.35 8.09
N LYS A 136 3.40 29.13 7.38
CA LYS A 136 4.08 30.21 6.67
C LYS A 136 3.25 30.63 5.44
N PRO A 137 3.02 31.94 5.23
CA PRO A 137 2.23 32.46 4.11
C PRO A 137 2.85 32.19 2.76
#